data_AF-A0A9D1MRB3-F1
#
_entry.id   AF-A0A9D1MRB3-F1
#
_cell.length_a   1.000
_cell.length_b   1.000
_cell.length_c   1.000
_cell.angle_alpha   90.00
_cell.angle_beta   90.00
_cell.angle_gamma   90.00
#
_symmetry.space_group_name_H-M   'P 1'
#
loop_
_entity.id
_entity.type
_entity.pdbx_description
1 polymer ?
#
loop_
_entity_poly.entity_id
_entity_poly.type
_entity_poly.pdbx_seq_one_letter_code
_entity_poly.pdbx_strand_id
1 'polypeptide(L)' 'MARVKVGVTAHRRHKKVLKLAKGYRGSKSKLFRKAN' A
#
# COMPACT_ATOMS: atom_id res chain seq x y z
N MET A 1 -1.74 -27.81 -8.43
CA MET A 1 -1.18 -26.50 -8.04
C MET A 1 -1.85 -26.05 -6.74
N ALA A 2 -1.08 -25.62 -5.74
CA ALA A 2 -1.62 -25.14 -4.47
C ALA A 2 -2.03 -23.66 -4.56
N ARG A 3 -3.21 -23.30 -4.04
CA ARG A 3 -3.68 -21.91 -3.97
C ARG A 3 -2.96 -21.17 -2.85
N VAL A 4 -2.14 -20.18 -3.20
CA VAL A 4 -1.47 -19.31 -2.22
C VAL A 4 -2.31 -18.06 -1.93
N LYS A 5 -2.53 -17.74 -0.66
CA LYS A 5 -3.29 -16.56 -0.23
C LYS A 5 -2.46 -15.28 -0.37
N VAL A 6 -2.99 -14.26 -1.04
CA VAL A 6 -2.28 -12.99 -1.36
C VAL A 6 -2.38 -11.92 -0.25
N GLY A 7 -3.25 -12.10 0.75
CA GLY A 7 -3.58 -11.03 1.72
C GLY A 7 -2.37 -10.40 2.43
N VAL A 8 -1.40 -11.20 2.85
CA VAL A 8 -0.23 -10.71 3.61
C VAL A 8 0.74 -9.93 2.72
N THR A 9 0.99 -10.39 1.50
CA THR A 9 1.90 -9.72 0.56
C THR A 9 1.31 -8.39 0.09
N ALA A 10 0.00 -8.34 -0.18
CA ALA A 10 -0.71 -7.11 -0.54
C ALA A 10 -0.64 -6.06 0.60
N HIS A 11 -0.87 -6.47 1.85
CA HIS A 11 -0.80 -5.56 3.00
C HIS A 11 0.58 -4.94 3.19
N ARG A 12 1.64 -5.75 3.06
CA ARG A 12 3.03 -5.24 3.15
C ARG A 12 3.33 -4.22 2.06
N ARG A 13 2.87 -4.46 0.82
CA ARG A 13 3.01 -3.52 -0.30
C ARG A 13 2.30 -2.19 0.00
N HIS A 14 1.08 -2.23 0.52
CA HIS A 14 0.33 -1.02 0.88
C HIS A 14 1.06 -0.16 1.91
N LYS A 15 1.59 -0.79 2.97
CA LYS A 15 2.36 -0.08 3.99
C LYS A 15 3.66 0.51 3.44
N LYS A 16 4.34 -0.18 2.51
CA LYS A 16 5.57 0.33 1.88
C LYS A 16 5.30 1.62 1.11
N VAL A 17 4.26 1.65 0.26
CA VAL A 17 3.92 2.83 -0.54
C VAL A 17 3.47 3.99 0.35
N LEU A 18 2.62 3.75 1.34
CA LEU A 18 2.19 4.81 2.27
C LEU A 18 3.35 5.35 3.12
N LYS A 19 4.35 4.52 3.45
CA LYS A 19 5.56 4.98 4.15
C LYS A 19 6.38 5.95 3.28
N LEU A 20 6.46 5.71 1.98
CA LEU A 20 7.18 6.57 1.03
C LEU A 20 6.41 7.87 0.76
N ALA A 21 5.08 7.83 0.72
CA ALA A 21 4.23 8.98 0.46
C ALA A 21 3.97 9.88 1.70
N LYS A 22 4.66 9.65 2.82
CA LYS A 22 4.55 10.51 4.01
C LYS A 22 4.97 11.94 3.67
N GLY A 23 4.20 12.91 4.15
CA GLY A 23 4.41 14.34 3.86
C GLY A 23 3.61 14.87 2.66
N TYR A 24 2.97 14.01 1.87
CA TYR A 24 2.11 14.47 0.78
C TYR A 24 0.79 15.05 1.29
N ARG A 25 0.34 16.12 0.65
CA ARG A 25 -0.87 16.85 1.05
C ARG A 25 -2.15 16.07 0.74
N GLY A 26 -3.07 16.05 1.69
CA GLY A 26 -4.41 15.49 1.53
C GLY A 26 -4.42 13.98 1.30
N SER A 27 -5.18 13.53 0.30
CA SER A 27 -5.41 12.10 0.02
C SER A 27 -4.16 11.35 -0.49
N LYS A 28 -3.14 12.08 -0.95
CA LYS A 28 -1.90 11.53 -1.51
C LYS A 28 -1.00 10.79 -0.50
N SER A 29 -1.17 11.04 0.80
CA SER A 29 -0.43 10.33 1.87
C SER A 29 -1.27 9.29 2.62
N LYS A 30 -2.58 9.21 2.35
CA LYS A 30 -3.54 8.39 3.11
C LYS A 30 -4.14 7.25 2.30
N LEU A 31 -4.39 7.45 1.01
CA LEU A 31 -5.02 6.45 0.14
C LEU A 31 -3.95 5.71 -0.68
N PHE A 32 -3.86 4.39 -0.56
CA PHE A 32 -2.90 3.58 -1.31
C PHE A 32 -2.98 3.81 -2.82
N ARG A 33 -4.20 3.86 -3.40
CA ARG A 33 -4.41 4.09 -4.83
C ARG A 33 -4.02 5.48 -5.34
N LYS A 34 -3.89 6.46 -4.44
CA LYS A 34 -3.46 7.83 -4.78
C LYS A 34 -1.98 8.07 -4.46
N ALA A 35 -1.42 7.27 -3.55
CA ALA A 35 -0.02 7.28 -3.16
C ALA A 35 0.87 6.42 -4.07
N ASN A 36 0.29 5.41 -4.71
CA ASN A 36 0.88 4.64 -5.81
C ASN A 36 0.64 5.37 -7.13
#